data_AF-A0A8G2BKS1-F1
#
_entry.id   AF-A0A8G2BKS1-F1
#
_cell.length_a   1.000
_cell.length_b   1.000
_cell.length_c   1.000
_cell.angle_alpha   90.00
_cell.angle_beta   90.00
_cell.angle_gamma   90.00
#
_symmetry.space_group_name_H-M   'P 1'
#
loop_
_entity.id
_entity.type
_entity.pdbx_description
1 polymer ?
#
loop_
_entity_poly.entity_id
_entity_poly.type
_entity_poly.pdbx_seq_one_letter_code
_entity_poly.pdbx_strand_id
1 'polypeptide(L)'
;MATKVEIFEIHLERDGQWRIDSSAHSQPEAEDLAKKVLNRQGVTGVRVIKETTRGSTAREQVVFEKTKSGGSDKILVGEVDSAPLCEDADALFGSDGRLVLNRLFRSYLDKNGVTASEVMHEFRELRRLMDADTLIMSGVGKVASLQAKAYPQAGDAAARRDALFGFLDALSDRARTAAAKTLPTIARDGYEAVVDKLSALTDDEDCAYLIRVAIARELVQQRSYFGKLSQAVAWATPSESRLGREAADIYISDTLCNGETLQDLLGPQNNLADALGALIELAHGSFDAAAEGKPDDAPEATAGRLTELFASGALPESKIVLVDRIRRQMEGKSTLSREDGGEEEALKGLIDRLMPVDSLLGGGQMAEALTHRQSRIINRGGVNGLREATGRLLPTFGDPVRKAAYLISLSESSLAQIIGDEIATQLEGLFVRPDSVKQIIRDNRPPNKKMQTVTAVYHKFRNSSLDDTLKTRIINRLDHLLARYITEDKILDKLDDPSRPLHVRAFMLLSMCSPDMLPEGEASKLARAIVVKHLRRKNFESELVAHVPGPERERVLRDFHVQLYRCGFMQ
;
A
#
# COMPACT_ATOMS: atom_id res chain seq x y z
N MET A 1 -21.26 40.68 59.47
CA MET A 1 -21.41 39.63 58.43
C MET A 1 -21.03 40.27 57.10
N ALA A 2 -20.03 39.73 56.39
CA ALA A 2 -19.64 40.28 55.08
C ALA A 2 -20.77 40.00 54.07
N THR A 3 -21.29 41.06 53.44
CA THR A 3 -22.36 40.98 52.43
C THR A 3 -21.85 40.17 51.24
N LYS A 4 -22.53 39.06 50.92
CA LYS A 4 -22.24 38.26 49.72
C LYS A 4 -22.79 39.02 48.52
N VAL A 5 -21.93 39.34 47.55
CA VAL A 5 -22.33 39.92 46.27
C VAL A 5 -22.16 38.86 45.19
N GLU A 6 -23.18 38.68 44.36
CA GLU A 6 -23.15 37.78 43.20
C GLU A 6 -23.35 38.62 41.93
N ILE A 7 -22.46 38.43 40.96
CA ILE A 7 -22.54 39.05 39.63
C ILE A 7 -22.45 37.91 38.60
N PHE A 8 -23.22 38.02 37.52
CA PHE A 8 -23.22 37.04 36.44
C PHE A 8 -22.68 37.70 35.18
N GLU A 9 -21.47 37.36 34.76
CA GLU A 9 -20.88 37.85 33.52
C GLU A 9 -21.25 36.96 32.34
N ILE A 10 -21.62 37.58 31.23
CA ILE A 10 -21.94 36.92 29.97
C ILE A 10 -20.74 37.09 29.05
N HIS A 11 -20.11 35.98 28.68
CA HIS A 11 -18.96 35.94 27.78
C HIS A 11 -19.40 35.41 26.41
N LEU A 12 -18.87 36.01 25.35
CA LEU A 12 -19.07 35.58 23.97
C LEU A 12 -17.79 34.99 23.41
N GLU A 13 -17.93 33.92 22.64
CA GLU A 13 -16.87 33.39 21.82
C GLU A 13 -16.95 33.96 20.40
N ARG A 14 -15.84 34.53 19.94
CA ARG A 14 -15.61 34.90 18.53
C ARG A 14 -14.20 34.49 18.16
N ASP A 15 -14.04 33.83 17.01
CA ASP A 15 -12.73 33.41 16.48
C ASP A 15 -11.86 32.66 17.51
N GLY A 16 -12.49 31.79 18.33
CA GLY A 16 -11.82 31.00 19.38
C GLY A 16 -11.42 31.77 20.64
N GLN A 17 -11.84 33.04 20.80
CA GLN A 17 -11.57 33.86 21.97
C GLN A 17 -12.84 34.21 22.74
N TRP A 18 -12.80 34.07 24.08
CA TRP A 18 -13.88 34.46 24.99
C TRP A 18 -13.69 35.90 25.48
N ARG A 19 -14.74 36.73 25.38
CA ARG A 19 -14.74 38.13 25.87
C ARG A 19 -16.02 38.45 26.61
N ILE A 20 -15.93 39.24 27.68
CA ILE A 20 -17.11 39.75 28.40
C ILE A 20 -17.89 40.69 27.47
N ASP A 21 -19.20 40.43 27.32
CA ASP A 21 -20.12 41.30 26.58
C ASP A 21 -20.96 42.15 27.54
N SER A 22 -21.48 41.54 28.61
CA SER A 22 -22.35 42.20 29.57
C SER A 22 -22.39 41.44 30.90
N SER A 23 -23.00 42.05 31.93
CA SER A 23 -23.21 41.41 33.24
C SER A 23 -24.65 41.61 33.71
N ALA A 24 -25.16 40.68 34.52
CA ALA A 24 -26.50 40.71 35.09
C ALA A 24 -26.48 40.40 36.59
N HIS A 25 -27.59 40.73 37.27
CA HIS A 25 -27.72 40.58 38.73
C HIS A 25 -28.38 39.26 39.15
N SER A 26 -28.87 38.46 38.19
CA SER A 26 -29.45 37.14 38.44
C SER A 26 -29.07 36.14 37.36
N GLN A 27 -28.97 34.86 37.74
CA GLN A 27 -28.65 33.78 36.80
C GLN A 27 -29.69 33.63 35.67
N PRO A 28 -31.02 33.64 35.92
CA PRO A 28 -32.01 33.47 34.85
C PRO A 28 -31.94 34.59 33.81
N GLU A 29 -31.74 35.84 34.27
CA GLU A 29 -31.56 36.99 33.39
C GLU A 29 -30.29 36.87 32.53
N ALA A 30 -29.18 36.46 33.14
CA ALA A 30 -27.92 36.24 32.44
C ALA A 30 -28.02 35.13 31.37
N GLU A 31 -28.70 34.03 31.68
CA GLU A 31 -28.94 32.94 30.73
C GLU A 31 -29.84 33.35 29.58
N ASP A 32 -30.89 34.13 29.84
CA ASP A 32 -31.79 34.64 28.79
C ASP A 32 -31.10 35.66 27.89
N LEU A 33 -30.25 36.52 28.45
CA LEU A 33 -29.37 37.40 27.68
C LEU A 33 -28.37 36.59 26.86
N ALA A 34 -27.69 35.62 27.45
CA ALA A 34 -26.76 34.73 26.74
C ALA A 34 -27.42 34.03 25.56
N LYS A 35 -28.64 33.47 25.73
CA LYS A 35 -29.41 32.85 24.64
C LYS A 35 -29.77 33.83 23.53
N LYS A 36 -30.12 35.08 23.86
CA LYS A 36 -30.41 36.14 22.86
C LYS A 36 -29.17 36.54 22.08
N VAL A 37 -28.03 36.71 22.77
CA VAL A 37 -26.77 37.14 22.16
C VAL A 37 -26.14 36.02 21.32
N LEU A 38 -26.37 34.75 21.68
CA LEU A 38 -25.93 33.62 20.88
C LEU A 38 -26.38 33.75 19.43
N ASN A 39 -27.57 34.26 19.15
CA ASN A 39 -28.11 34.38 17.79
C ASN A 39 -27.49 35.53 16.96
N ARG A 40 -26.61 36.37 17.52
CA ARG A 40 -25.93 37.43 16.76
C ARG A 40 -24.94 36.84 15.74
N GLN A 41 -24.73 37.53 14.62
CA GLN A 41 -23.69 37.17 13.64
C GLN A 41 -22.29 37.21 14.28
N GLY A 42 -21.43 36.27 13.87
CA GLY A 42 -20.04 36.18 14.33
C GLY A 42 -19.84 35.62 15.75
N VAL A 43 -20.91 35.31 16.50
CA VAL A 43 -20.84 34.66 17.81
C VAL A 43 -20.92 33.14 17.64
N THR A 44 -19.87 32.43 18.05
CA THR A 44 -19.74 30.97 17.97
C THR A 44 -20.11 30.26 19.27
N GLY A 45 -20.16 30.98 20.38
CA GLY A 45 -20.57 30.45 21.68
C GLY A 45 -20.85 31.54 22.70
N VAL A 46 -21.59 31.16 23.75
CA VAL A 46 -21.88 31.98 24.93
C VAL A 46 -21.62 31.17 26.19
N ARG A 47 -21.10 31.82 27.24
CA ARG A 47 -21.03 31.24 28.58
C ARG A 47 -21.37 32.29 29.63
N VAL A 48 -21.95 31.86 30.75
CA VAL A 48 -22.26 32.70 31.90
C VAL A 48 -21.35 32.29 33.05
N ILE A 49 -20.58 33.23 33.57
CA ILE A 49 -19.71 33.06 34.72
C ILE A 49 -20.35 33.75 35.92
N LYS A 50 -20.61 32.97 36.97
CA LYS A 50 -21.01 33.48 38.28
C LYS A 50 -19.76 33.87 39.06
N GLU A 51 -19.60 35.16 39.33
CA GLU A 51 -18.62 35.68 40.27
C GLU A 51 -19.28 35.85 41.64
N THR A 52 -18.70 35.22 42.67
CA THR A 52 -19.14 35.38 44.06
C THR A 52 -18.05 36.05 44.87
N THR A 53 -18.33 37.25 45.37
CA THR A 53 -17.40 38.02 46.20
C THR A 53 -17.80 37.97 47.67
N ARG A 54 -16.84 37.58 48.51
CA ARG A 54 -16.94 37.63 49.98
C ARG A 54 -15.69 38.30 50.53
N GLY A 55 -15.83 39.55 50.98
CA GLY A 55 -14.67 40.32 51.45
C GLY A 55 -13.67 40.56 50.32
N SER A 56 -12.40 40.18 50.53
CA SER A 56 -11.31 40.30 49.54
C SER A 56 -11.16 39.09 48.61
N THR A 57 -12.01 38.07 48.75
CA THR A 57 -11.95 36.85 47.92
C THR A 57 -13.10 36.81 46.91
N ALA A 58 -12.75 36.61 45.64
CA ALA A 58 -13.67 36.36 44.54
C ALA A 58 -13.52 34.91 44.05
N ARG A 59 -14.63 34.27 43.71
CA ARG A 59 -14.67 32.92 43.13
C ARG A 59 -15.56 32.91 41.89
N GLU A 60 -15.03 32.41 40.79
CA GLU A 60 -15.74 32.26 39.52
C GLU A 60 -16.22 30.82 39.31
N GLN A 61 -17.40 30.67 38.71
CA GLN A 61 -17.97 29.38 38.32
C GLN A 61 -18.77 29.54 37.02
N VAL A 62 -18.52 28.70 36.01
CA VAL A 62 -19.37 28.63 34.82
C VAL A 62 -20.70 27.97 35.19
N VAL A 63 -21.81 28.67 34.97
CA VAL A 63 -23.17 28.19 35.31
C VAL A 63 -24.02 27.86 34.08
N PHE A 64 -23.64 28.37 32.91
CA PHE A 64 -24.29 28.07 31.63
C PHE A 64 -23.25 28.19 30.51
N GLU A 65 -23.25 27.27 29.57
CA GLU A 65 -22.40 27.34 28.37
C GLU A 65 -23.15 26.72 27.19
N LYS A 66 -23.13 27.42 26.05
CA LYS A 66 -23.74 26.95 24.81
C LYS A 66 -22.94 27.45 23.62
N THR A 67 -22.36 26.53 22.87
CA THR A 67 -21.74 26.80 21.57
C THR A 67 -22.74 26.54 20.45
N LYS A 68 -22.68 27.32 19.38
CA LYS A 68 -23.36 26.96 18.14
C LYS A 68 -22.62 25.79 17.53
N SER A 69 -23.32 24.69 17.33
CA SER A 69 -22.92 23.62 16.42
C SER A 69 -23.03 24.17 14.99
N GLY A 70 -22.08 25.01 14.58
CA GLY A 70 -22.19 25.74 13.32
C GLY A 70 -21.37 27.01 13.27
N GLY A 71 -20.09 26.96 13.66
CA GLY A 71 -19.12 27.76 12.92
C GLY A 71 -19.29 27.39 11.44
N SER A 72 -19.23 28.34 10.51
CA SER A 72 -19.23 28.00 9.10
C SER A 72 -18.16 26.93 8.88
N ASP A 73 -18.57 25.70 8.56
CA ASP A 73 -17.67 24.61 8.16
C ASP A 73 -17.06 25.03 6.82
N LYS A 74 -16.11 25.96 6.89
CA LYS A 74 -15.24 26.28 5.78
C LYS A 74 -14.48 25.00 5.53
N ILE A 75 -14.85 24.36 4.44
CA ILE A 75 -14.12 23.20 3.95
C ILE A 75 -12.73 23.72 3.62
N LEU A 76 -11.71 23.15 4.26
CA LEU A 76 -10.32 23.46 3.98
C LEU A 76 -9.73 22.36 3.10
N VAL A 77 -8.68 22.72 2.36
CA VAL A 77 -7.87 21.72 1.66
C VAL A 77 -7.09 20.89 2.67
N GLY A 78 -6.97 19.60 2.39
CA GLY A 78 -6.23 18.63 3.20
C GLY A 78 -4.72 18.89 3.22
N GLU A 79 -4.05 18.16 4.10
CA GLU A 79 -2.59 18.11 4.15
C GLU A 79 -2.05 17.04 3.19
N VAL A 80 -0.98 17.40 2.47
CA VAL A 80 -0.23 16.52 1.57
C VAL A 80 1.26 16.84 1.72
N ASP A 81 2.08 15.82 1.89
CA ASP A 81 3.53 15.98 2.17
C ASP A 81 4.38 16.04 0.90
N SER A 82 3.85 15.52 -0.20
CA SER A 82 4.47 15.50 -1.51
C SER A 82 3.41 15.56 -2.61
N ALA A 83 3.82 16.03 -3.77
CA ALA A 83 3.02 15.99 -4.99
C ALA A 83 3.94 15.65 -6.17
N PRO A 84 3.56 14.71 -7.06
CA PRO A 84 4.33 14.40 -8.25
C PRO A 84 4.38 15.64 -9.16
N LEU A 85 5.39 15.71 -10.04
CA LEU A 85 5.42 16.74 -11.06
C LEU A 85 4.39 16.41 -12.15
N CYS A 86 3.37 17.26 -12.29
CA CYS A 86 2.45 17.18 -13.43
C CYS A 86 3.03 17.98 -14.59
N GLU A 87 3.30 17.32 -15.72
CA GLU A 87 3.84 17.96 -16.93
C GLU A 87 2.71 18.53 -17.81
N ASP A 88 1.53 17.92 -17.77
CA ASP A 88 0.32 18.32 -18.48
C ASP A 88 -0.95 18.06 -17.65
N ALA A 89 -2.11 18.34 -18.26
CA ALA A 89 -3.41 18.10 -17.64
C ALA A 89 -3.75 16.61 -17.51
N ASP A 90 -3.23 15.75 -18.38
CA ASP A 90 -3.55 14.32 -18.36
C ASP A 90 -2.91 13.60 -17.17
N ALA A 91 -1.78 14.12 -16.69
CA ALA A 91 -1.16 13.68 -15.44
C ALA A 91 -2.10 13.77 -14.22
N LEU A 92 -3.15 14.61 -14.25
CA LEU A 92 -4.15 14.69 -13.19
C LEU A 92 -5.06 13.45 -13.12
N PHE A 93 -5.31 12.81 -14.27
CA PHE A 93 -6.10 11.58 -14.37
C PHE A 93 -5.31 10.33 -13.99
N GLY A 94 -3.97 10.41 -14.01
CA GLY A 94 -3.08 9.33 -13.59
C GLY A 94 -3.16 9.02 -12.09
N SER A 95 -2.69 7.84 -11.70
CA SER A 95 -2.80 7.30 -10.33
C SER A 95 -2.25 8.27 -9.27
N ASP A 96 -1.06 8.83 -9.49
CA ASP A 96 -0.42 9.75 -8.53
C ASP A 96 -1.16 11.08 -8.42
N GLY A 97 -1.66 11.62 -9.54
CA GLY A 97 -2.47 12.83 -9.58
C GLY A 97 -3.76 12.65 -8.79
N ARG A 98 -4.50 11.58 -9.08
CA ARG A 98 -5.74 11.23 -8.36
C ARG A 98 -5.51 11.01 -6.87
N LEU A 99 -4.42 10.33 -6.48
CA LEU A 99 -4.08 10.13 -5.07
C LEU A 99 -3.88 11.46 -4.33
N VAL A 100 -3.21 12.43 -4.96
CA VAL A 100 -3.05 13.78 -4.38
C VAL A 100 -4.40 14.50 -4.32
N LEU A 101 -5.19 14.48 -5.39
CA LEU A 101 -6.50 15.15 -5.44
C LEU A 101 -7.48 14.59 -4.40
N ASN A 102 -7.57 13.27 -4.26
CA ASN A 102 -8.41 12.61 -3.27
C ASN A 102 -8.07 13.02 -1.83
N ARG A 103 -6.77 13.23 -1.53
CA ARG A 103 -6.33 13.68 -0.20
C ARG A 103 -6.54 15.18 0.00
N LEU A 104 -6.15 15.97 -1.01
CA LEU A 104 -6.21 17.42 -0.95
C LEU A 104 -7.65 17.93 -0.84
N PHE A 105 -8.60 17.28 -1.51
CA PHE A 105 -10.01 17.69 -1.49
C PHE A 105 -10.89 16.76 -0.65
N ARG A 106 -10.32 15.88 0.19
CA ARG A 106 -11.05 14.85 0.94
C ARG A 106 -12.30 15.38 1.64
N SER A 107 -12.18 16.47 2.41
CA SER A 107 -13.31 17.06 3.14
C SER A 107 -14.42 17.57 2.21
N TYR A 108 -14.08 18.10 1.03
CA TYR A 108 -15.06 18.50 0.03
C TYR A 108 -15.75 17.28 -0.60
N LEU A 109 -14.95 16.29 -1.00
CA LEU A 109 -15.39 15.05 -1.63
C LEU A 109 -16.32 14.26 -0.70
N ASP A 110 -16.01 14.19 0.60
CA ASP A 110 -16.87 13.57 1.62
C ASP A 110 -18.19 14.31 1.77
N LYS A 111 -18.13 15.63 1.99
CA LYS A 111 -19.32 16.45 2.24
C LYS A 111 -20.32 16.40 1.07
N ASN A 112 -19.81 16.35 -0.16
CA ASN A 112 -20.65 16.33 -1.37
C ASN A 112 -20.94 14.91 -1.85
N GLY A 113 -20.36 13.88 -1.24
CA GLY A 113 -20.56 12.50 -1.64
C GLY A 113 -20.05 12.20 -3.05
N VAL A 114 -18.96 12.81 -3.50
CA VAL A 114 -18.38 12.65 -4.86
C VAL A 114 -16.91 12.28 -4.80
N THR A 115 -16.43 11.48 -5.73
CA THR A 115 -15.00 11.13 -5.89
C THR A 115 -14.24 12.16 -6.73
N ALA A 116 -12.90 12.16 -6.64
CA ALA A 116 -12.09 13.04 -7.48
C ALA A 116 -12.33 12.79 -8.98
N SER A 117 -12.43 11.52 -9.40
CA SER A 117 -12.70 11.16 -10.79
C SER A 117 -14.10 11.54 -11.24
N GLU A 118 -15.11 11.52 -10.36
CA GLU A 118 -16.44 12.08 -10.71
C GLU A 118 -16.36 13.58 -10.95
N VAL A 119 -15.68 14.32 -10.07
CA VAL A 119 -15.49 15.77 -10.24
C VAL A 119 -14.76 16.08 -11.53
N MET A 120 -13.72 15.33 -11.90
CA MET A 120 -12.94 15.61 -13.11
C MET A 120 -13.64 15.23 -14.42
N HIS A 121 -14.61 14.31 -14.40
CA HIS A 121 -15.30 13.82 -15.60
C HIS A 121 -16.76 14.27 -15.71
N GLU A 122 -17.35 14.85 -14.66
CA GLU A 122 -18.69 15.45 -14.69
C GLU A 122 -18.59 16.98 -14.54
N PHE A 123 -18.95 17.69 -15.61
CA PHE A 123 -18.73 19.14 -15.72
C PHE A 123 -19.46 19.97 -14.66
N ARG A 124 -20.66 19.54 -14.20
CA ARG A 124 -21.39 20.28 -13.17
C ARG A 124 -20.72 20.14 -11.81
N GLU A 125 -20.23 18.95 -11.45
CA GLU A 125 -19.46 18.76 -10.22
C GLU A 125 -18.11 19.47 -10.27
N LEU A 126 -17.41 19.43 -11.41
CA LEU A 126 -16.20 20.23 -11.60
C LEU A 126 -16.45 21.70 -11.32
N ARG A 127 -17.50 22.26 -11.95
CA ARG A 127 -17.86 23.66 -11.80
C ARG A 127 -18.23 23.99 -10.35
N ARG A 128 -18.95 23.11 -9.65
CA ARG A 128 -19.26 23.28 -8.23
C ARG A 128 -18.01 23.33 -7.36
N LEU A 129 -16.96 22.57 -7.67
CA LEU A 129 -15.70 22.65 -6.95
C LEU A 129 -14.96 23.95 -7.28
N MET A 130 -14.93 24.35 -8.56
CA MET A 130 -14.30 25.60 -9.00
C MET A 130 -14.95 26.83 -8.36
N ASP A 131 -16.27 26.81 -8.19
CA ASP A 131 -17.05 27.88 -7.58
C ASP A 131 -17.02 27.83 -6.03
N ALA A 132 -16.37 26.81 -5.42
CA ALA A 132 -16.35 26.62 -3.97
C ALA A 132 -15.25 27.45 -3.27
N ASP A 133 -15.62 28.68 -2.92
CA ASP A 133 -14.81 29.62 -2.12
C ASP A 133 -13.35 29.72 -2.62
N THR A 134 -12.38 29.37 -1.78
CA THR A 134 -10.94 29.45 -2.06
C THR A 134 -10.28 28.07 -2.15
N LEU A 135 -11.06 26.99 -2.30
CA LEU A 135 -10.55 25.62 -2.29
C LEU A 135 -9.54 25.36 -3.41
N ILE A 136 -9.91 25.68 -4.66
CA ILE A 136 -9.00 25.53 -5.80
C ILE A 136 -7.74 26.36 -5.62
N MET A 137 -7.88 27.64 -5.24
CA MET A 137 -6.73 28.54 -5.03
C MET A 137 -5.76 27.99 -3.97
N SER A 138 -6.31 27.48 -2.86
CA SER A 138 -5.53 26.92 -1.76
C SER A 138 -4.86 25.61 -2.17
N GLY A 139 -5.58 24.76 -2.89
CA GLY A 139 -5.08 23.48 -3.39
C GLY A 139 -3.93 23.66 -4.38
N VAL A 140 -4.12 24.51 -5.38
CA VAL A 140 -3.10 24.86 -6.38
C VAL A 140 -1.88 25.48 -5.71
N GLY A 141 -2.08 26.41 -4.76
CA GLY A 141 -0.99 27.02 -4.01
C GLY A 141 -0.15 26.00 -3.21
N LYS A 142 -0.80 25.04 -2.56
CA LYS A 142 -0.11 23.98 -1.80
C LYS A 142 0.67 23.05 -2.73
N VAL A 143 0.04 22.55 -3.80
CA VAL A 143 0.70 21.65 -4.77
C VAL A 143 1.87 22.34 -5.47
N ALA A 144 1.70 23.60 -5.91
CA ALA A 144 2.78 24.35 -6.55
C ALA A 144 3.99 24.54 -5.63
N SER A 145 3.76 24.79 -4.34
CA SER A 145 4.83 24.94 -3.35
C SER A 145 5.60 23.63 -3.15
N LEU A 146 4.89 22.50 -3.11
CA LEU A 146 5.51 21.17 -3.01
C LEU A 146 6.30 20.83 -4.27
N GLN A 147 5.73 21.07 -5.45
CA GLN A 147 6.40 20.82 -6.74
C GLN A 147 7.65 21.69 -6.90
N ALA A 148 7.59 22.98 -6.59
CA ALA A 148 8.75 23.87 -6.68
C ALA A 148 9.89 23.47 -5.73
N LYS A 149 9.56 22.94 -4.54
CA LYS A 149 10.55 22.45 -3.58
C LYS A 149 11.17 21.12 -4.03
N ALA A 150 10.36 20.19 -4.52
CA ALA A 150 10.80 18.84 -4.90
C ALA A 150 11.47 18.81 -6.28
N TYR A 151 11.08 19.70 -7.19
CA TYR A 151 11.54 19.76 -8.58
C TYR A 151 12.00 21.18 -8.95
N PRO A 152 13.16 21.64 -8.44
CA PRO A 152 13.65 23.00 -8.72
C PRO A 152 13.81 23.31 -10.21
N GLN A 153 14.02 22.30 -11.04
CA GLN A 153 14.12 22.41 -12.50
C GLN A 153 12.79 22.77 -13.19
N ALA A 154 11.64 22.55 -12.53
CA ALA A 154 10.32 22.80 -13.08
C ALA A 154 9.83 24.25 -12.87
N GLY A 155 10.68 25.12 -12.33
CA GLY A 155 10.38 26.52 -12.03
C GLY A 155 10.00 26.77 -10.58
N ASP A 156 9.82 28.05 -10.24
CA ASP A 156 9.43 28.47 -8.90
C ASP A 156 7.93 28.22 -8.63
N ALA A 157 7.49 28.51 -7.39
CA ALA A 157 6.10 28.32 -7.00
C ALA A 157 5.11 29.24 -7.75
N ALA A 158 5.56 30.32 -8.41
CA ALA A 158 4.69 31.14 -9.25
C ALA A 158 4.47 30.46 -10.60
N ALA A 159 5.55 30.07 -11.28
CA ALA A 159 5.49 29.35 -12.55
C ALA A 159 4.69 28.04 -12.42
N ARG A 160 4.86 27.30 -11.32
CA ARG A 160 4.06 26.09 -11.06
C ARG A 160 2.58 26.37 -10.84
N ARG A 161 2.22 27.47 -10.16
CA ARG A 161 0.80 27.87 -10.01
C ARG A 161 0.18 28.17 -11.37
N ASP A 162 0.86 28.94 -12.21
CA ASP A 162 0.36 29.31 -13.54
C ASP A 162 0.14 28.07 -14.42
N ALA A 163 1.08 27.12 -14.40
CA ALA A 163 0.93 25.84 -15.10
C ALA A 163 -0.27 25.03 -14.60
N LEU A 164 -0.45 24.90 -13.28
CA LEU A 164 -1.56 24.16 -12.68
C LEU A 164 -2.94 24.80 -12.98
N PHE A 165 -3.02 26.13 -13.05
CA PHE A 165 -4.24 26.80 -13.51
C PHE A 165 -4.50 26.52 -14.99
N GLY A 166 -3.47 26.55 -15.84
CA GLY A 166 -3.60 26.15 -17.23
C GLY A 166 -4.11 24.70 -17.41
N PHE A 167 -3.68 23.79 -16.54
CA PHE A 167 -4.19 22.41 -16.54
C PHE A 167 -5.65 22.32 -16.09
N LEU A 168 -6.04 23.12 -15.09
CA LEU A 168 -7.44 23.20 -14.65
C LEU A 168 -8.36 23.74 -15.75
N ASP A 169 -7.90 24.75 -16.51
CA ASP A 169 -8.63 25.29 -17.65
C ASP A 169 -8.82 24.23 -18.74
N ALA A 170 -7.74 23.51 -19.11
CA ALA A 170 -7.80 22.41 -20.07
C ALA A 170 -8.75 21.29 -19.63
N LEU A 171 -8.71 20.91 -18.35
CA LEU A 171 -9.61 19.92 -17.76
C LEU A 171 -11.07 20.39 -17.81
N SER A 172 -11.33 21.66 -17.52
CA SER A 172 -12.66 22.27 -17.58
C SER A 172 -13.24 22.29 -18.99
N ASP A 173 -12.41 22.62 -19.98
CA ASP A 173 -12.83 22.63 -21.39
C ASP A 173 -13.09 21.21 -21.92
N ARG A 174 -12.27 20.22 -21.51
CA ARG A 174 -12.50 18.80 -21.85
C ARG A 174 -13.82 18.28 -21.27
N ALA A 175 -14.06 18.52 -19.98
CA ALA A 175 -15.30 18.11 -19.31
C ALA A 175 -16.53 18.80 -19.93
N ARG A 176 -16.44 20.10 -20.25
CA ARG A 176 -17.50 20.86 -20.94
C ARG A 176 -17.81 20.29 -22.32
N THR A 177 -16.78 19.97 -23.09
CA THR A 177 -16.92 19.38 -24.42
C THR A 177 -17.61 18.03 -24.34
N ALA A 178 -17.22 17.17 -23.40
CA ALA A 178 -17.90 15.89 -23.17
C ALA A 178 -19.34 16.05 -22.68
N ALA A 179 -19.63 17.06 -21.84
CA ALA A 179 -20.98 17.38 -21.38
C ALA A 179 -21.92 17.78 -22.53
N ALA A 180 -21.39 18.38 -23.61
CA ALA A 180 -22.16 18.73 -24.80
C ALA A 180 -22.48 17.52 -25.70
N LYS A 181 -21.76 16.39 -25.55
CA LYS A 181 -21.98 15.17 -26.34
C LYS A 181 -23.18 14.37 -25.81
N THR A 182 -24.04 13.90 -26.73
CA THR A 182 -25.06 12.89 -26.44
C THR A 182 -24.40 11.51 -26.41
N LEU A 183 -24.16 11.00 -25.21
CA LEU A 183 -23.53 9.69 -24.99
C LEU A 183 -24.59 8.61 -24.68
N PRO A 184 -24.33 7.33 -24.98
CA PRO A 184 -25.11 6.24 -24.41
C PRO A 184 -25.02 6.25 -22.88
N THR A 185 -26.01 5.65 -22.21
CA THR A 185 -26.16 5.75 -20.74
C THR A 185 -26.21 4.36 -20.13
N ILE A 186 -25.46 4.14 -19.04
CA ILE A 186 -25.35 2.83 -18.39
C ILE A 186 -26.71 2.35 -17.90
N ALA A 187 -27.51 3.22 -17.24
CA ALA A 187 -28.86 2.87 -16.78
C ALA A 187 -29.81 2.35 -17.89
N ARG A 188 -29.64 2.79 -19.14
CA ARG A 188 -30.50 2.39 -20.27
C ARG A 188 -29.93 1.22 -21.05
N ASP A 189 -28.65 1.30 -21.38
CA ASP A 189 -28.00 0.44 -22.36
C ASP A 189 -27.30 -0.75 -21.71
N GLY A 190 -26.98 -0.67 -20.42
CA GLY A 190 -26.06 -1.59 -19.74
C GLY A 190 -24.60 -1.20 -19.94
N TYR A 191 -23.74 -1.62 -19.02
CA TYR A 191 -22.34 -1.20 -18.99
C TYR A 191 -21.54 -1.65 -20.21
N GLU A 192 -21.55 -2.93 -20.53
CA GLU A 192 -20.80 -3.48 -21.69
C GLU A 192 -21.26 -2.84 -23.01
N ALA A 193 -22.57 -2.69 -23.21
CA ALA A 193 -23.08 -2.07 -24.44
C ALA A 193 -22.68 -0.60 -24.56
N VAL A 194 -22.52 0.14 -23.45
CA VAL A 194 -21.97 1.50 -23.47
C VAL A 194 -20.50 1.46 -23.90
N VAL A 195 -19.71 0.56 -23.33
CA VAL A 195 -18.28 0.40 -23.67
C VAL A 195 -18.11 0.06 -25.15
N ASP A 196 -18.88 -0.90 -25.68
CA ASP A 196 -18.86 -1.28 -27.09
C ASP A 196 -19.24 -0.13 -28.02
N LYS A 197 -20.33 0.58 -27.70
CA LYS A 197 -20.77 1.74 -28.50
C LYS A 197 -19.72 2.84 -28.52
N LEU A 198 -19.08 3.14 -27.39
CA LEU A 198 -18.06 4.18 -27.32
C LEU A 198 -16.79 3.77 -28.05
N SER A 199 -16.38 2.51 -27.93
CA SER A 199 -15.20 1.96 -28.63
C SER A 199 -15.37 1.97 -30.14
N ALA A 200 -16.62 1.91 -30.64
CA ALA A 200 -16.92 2.03 -32.07
C ALA A 200 -16.94 3.48 -32.59
N LEU A 201 -16.96 4.49 -31.71
CA LEU A 201 -17.14 5.90 -32.10
C LEU A 201 -15.86 6.72 -32.18
N THR A 202 -14.78 6.27 -31.55
CA THR A 202 -13.55 7.07 -31.37
C THR A 202 -12.35 6.15 -31.14
N ASP A 203 -11.13 6.72 -31.16
CA ASP A 203 -9.92 5.99 -30.77
C ASP A 203 -9.91 5.61 -29.28
N ASP A 204 -8.97 4.76 -28.88
CA ASP A 204 -8.88 4.19 -27.53
C ASP A 204 -8.73 5.26 -26.43
N GLU A 205 -7.99 6.34 -26.69
CA GLU A 205 -7.69 7.36 -25.67
C GLU A 205 -8.94 8.20 -25.37
N ASP A 206 -9.58 8.72 -26.42
CA ASP A 206 -10.86 9.43 -26.28
C ASP A 206 -11.96 8.48 -25.79
N CYS A 207 -11.94 7.20 -26.19
CA CYS A 207 -12.88 6.20 -25.71
C CYS A 207 -12.75 6.02 -24.19
N ALA A 208 -11.53 5.81 -23.68
CA ALA A 208 -11.27 5.65 -22.25
C ALA A 208 -11.76 6.87 -21.45
N TYR A 209 -11.57 8.09 -21.96
CA TYR A 209 -12.11 9.29 -21.32
C TYR A 209 -13.65 9.30 -21.34
N LEU A 210 -14.29 8.99 -22.47
CA LEU A 210 -15.75 8.99 -22.58
C LEU A 210 -16.44 7.89 -21.77
N ILE A 211 -15.81 6.72 -21.61
CA ILE A 211 -16.29 5.66 -20.70
C ILE A 211 -16.29 6.19 -19.26
N ARG A 212 -15.21 6.86 -18.84
CA ARG A 212 -15.14 7.49 -17.50
C ARG A 212 -16.19 8.58 -17.33
N VAL A 213 -16.47 9.39 -18.35
CA VAL A 213 -17.59 10.35 -18.32
C VAL A 213 -18.95 9.64 -18.15
N ALA A 214 -19.18 8.53 -18.85
CA ALA A 214 -20.42 7.76 -18.73
C ALA A 214 -20.59 7.17 -17.32
N ILE A 215 -19.51 6.63 -16.74
CA ILE A 215 -19.48 6.13 -15.36
C ILE A 215 -19.75 7.27 -14.37
N ALA A 216 -19.05 8.41 -14.50
CA ALA A 216 -19.22 9.54 -13.60
C ALA A 216 -20.68 9.98 -13.54
N ARG A 217 -21.35 10.15 -14.70
CA ARG A 217 -22.77 10.56 -14.80
C ARG A 217 -23.73 9.65 -14.04
N GLU A 218 -23.42 8.35 -13.97
CA GLU A 218 -24.21 7.37 -13.23
C GLU A 218 -23.88 7.44 -11.74
N LEU A 219 -22.59 7.45 -11.37
CA LEU A 219 -22.15 7.43 -9.97
C LEU A 219 -22.51 8.71 -9.21
N VAL A 220 -22.58 9.88 -9.84
CA VAL A 220 -23.03 11.11 -9.15
C VAL A 220 -24.48 11.03 -8.67
N GLN A 221 -25.29 10.12 -9.22
CA GLN A 221 -26.65 9.89 -8.72
C GLN A 221 -26.66 9.06 -7.42
N GLN A 222 -25.59 8.31 -7.15
CA GLN A 222 -25.41 7.56 -5.91
C GLN A 222 -24.80 8.48 -4.84
N ARG A 223 -25.47 8.60 -3.68
CA ARG A 223 -24.96 9.47 -2.58
C ARG A 223 -24.07 8.75 -1.59
N SER A 224 -24.12 7.42 -1.55
CA SER A 224 -23.27 6.60 -0.68
C SER A 224 -22.00 6.20 -1.41
N TYR A 225 -20.84 6.42 -0.79
CA TYR A 225 -19.57 5.92 -1.31
C TYR A 225 -19.56 4.40 -1.44
N PHE A 226 -20.14 3.69 -0.46
CA PHE A 226 -20.26 2.24 -0.53
C PHE A 226 -21.15 1.81 -1.71
N GLY A 227 -22.26 2.53 -1.95
CA GLY A 227 -23.10 2.30 -3.12
C GLY A 227 -22.35 2.48 -4.44
N LYS A 228 -21.48 3.50 -4.53
CA LYS A 228 -20.59 3.71 -5.69
C LYS A 228 -19.59 2.58 -5.88
N LEU A 229 -18.97 2.13 -4.78
CA LEU A 229 -18.04 1.01 -4.79
C LEU A 229 -18.75 -0.25 -5.30
N SER A 230 -19.88 -0.62 -4.70
CA SER A 230 -20.65 -1.81 -5.07
C SER A 230 -21.06 -1.77 -6.55
N GLN A 231 -21.53 -0.61 -7.03
CA GLN A 231 -21.89 -0.43 -8.43
C GLN A 231 -20.69 -0.54 -9.39
N ALA A 232 -19.55 0.08 -9.05
CA ALA A 232 -18.34 0.01 -9.89
C ALA A 232 -17.75 -1.41 -9.94
N VAL A 233 -17.79 -2.14 -8.81
CA VAL A 233 -17.41 -3.56 -8.75
C VAL A 233 -18.35 -4.42 -9.60
N ALA A 234 -19.66 -4.15 -9.55
CA ALA A 234 -20.64 -4.85 -10.38
C ALA A 234 -20.41 -4.65 -11.89
N TRP A 235 -19.83 -3.52 -12.29
CA TRP A 235 -19.41 -3.29 -13.67
C TRP A 235 -18.08 -3.98 -14.00
N ALA A 236 -17.09 -3.89 -13.11
CA ALA A 236 -15.77 -4.49 -13.34
C ALA A 236 -15.80 -6.03 -13.41
N THR A 237 -16.69 -6.67 -12.63
CA THR A 237 -16.75 -8.13 -12.48
C THR A 237 -17.06 -8.87 -13.79
N PRO A 238 -18.15 -8.57 -14.51
CA PRO A 238 -18.48 -9.24 -15.76
C PRO A 238 -17.75 -8.66 -16.98
N SER A 239 -17.05 -7.53 -16.87
CA SER A 239 -16.57 -6.80 -18.03
C SER A 239 -15.46 -7.54 -18.76
N GLU A 240 -15.62 -7.81 -20.06
CA GLU A 240 -14.58 -8.45 -20.88
C GLU A 240 -13.68 -7.40 -21.58
N SER A 241 -14.16 -6.17 -21.72
CA SER A 241 -13.38 -5.08 -22.28
C SER A 241 -12.29 -4.61 -21.32
N ARG A 242 -11.04 -4.61 -21.79
CA ARG A 242 -9.89 -4.03 -21.05
C ARG A 242 -10.14 -2.56 -20.67
N LEU A 243 -10.61 -1.75 -21.62
CA LEU A 243 -10.88 -0.32 -21.40
C LEU A 243 -12.02 -0.11 -20.41
N GLY A 244 -13.07 -0.94 -20.49
CA GLY A 244 -14.16 -0.93 -19.50
C GLY A 244 -13.61 -1.21 -18.11
N ARG A 245 -12.93 -2.34 -17.94
CA ARG A 245 -12.39 -2.75 -16.63
C ARG A 245 -11.42 -1.74 -16.03
N GLU A 246 -10.50 -1.19 -16.84
CA GLU A 246 -9.58 -0.12 -16.42
C GLU A 246 -10.35 1.15 -15.98
N ALA A 247 -11.40 1.55 -16.72
CA ALA A 247 -12.21 2.70 -16.35
C ALA A 247 -13.00 2.48 -15.04
N ALA A 248 -13.52 1.28 -14.80
CA ALA A 248 -14.19 0.94 -13.55
C ALA A 248 -13.21 0.95 -12.36
N ASP A 249 -11.99 0.42 -12.53
CA ASP A 249 -10.94 0.40 -11.50
C ASP A 249 -10.56 1.81 -11.01
N ILE A 250 -10.59 2.83 -11.88
CA ILE A 250 -10.41 4.24 -11.50
C ILE A 250 -11.42 4.67 -10.43
N TYR A 251 -12.70 4.32 -10.58
CA TYR A 251 -13.72 4.69 -9.59
C TYR A 251 -13.69 3.81 -8.35
N ILE A 252 -13.38 2.51 -8.49
CA ILE A 252 -13.16 1.63 -7.34
C ILE A 252 -12.02 2.20 -6.48
N SER A 253 -10.87 2.50 -7.08
CA SER A 253 -9.71 3.06 -6.38
C SER A 253 -10.00 4.39 -5.68
N ASP A 254 -10.78 5.29 -6.28
CA ASP A 254 -11.20 6.53 -5.62
C ASP A 254 -12.12 6.29 -4.42
N THR A 255 -13.06 5.34 -4.51
CA THR A 255 -13.94 5.01 -3.38
C THR A 255 -13.18 4.38 -2.22
N LEU A 256 -12.17 3.54 -2.50
CA LEU A 256 -11.29 2.94 -1.48
C LEU A 256 -10.40 3.98 -0.76
N CYS A 257 -10.29 5.21 -1.27
CA CYS A 257 -9.66 6.30 -0.53
C CYS A 257 -10.48 6.73 0.70
N ASN A 258 -11.80 6.50 0.71
CA ASN A 258 -12.68 6.83 1.83
C ASN A 258 -12.53 5.81 2.98
N GLY A 259 -12.37 6.31 4.21
CA GLY A 259 -12.18 5.43 5.37
C GLY A 259 -13.43 4.66 5.80
N GLU A 260 -14.61 5.29 5.73
CA GLU A 260 -15.89 4.68 6.11
C GLU A 260 -16.24 3.53 5.16
N THR A 261 -16.00 3.70 3.85
CA THR A 261 -16.21 2.67 2.83
C THR A 261 -15.40 1.40 3.11
N LEU A 262 -14.15 1.55 3.56
CA LEU A 262 -13.33 0.41 3.95
C LEU A 262 -13.80 -0.21 5.26
N GLN A 263 -14.28 0.58 6.22
CA GLN A 263 -14.86 0.05 7.46
C GLN A 263 -16.13 -0.74 7.18
N ASP A 264 -17.00 -0.24 6.31
CA ASP A 264 -18.20 -0.93 5.86
C ASP A 264 -17.81 -2.25 5.16
N LEU A 265 -16.83 -2.20 4.26
CA LEU A 265 -16.35 -3.36 3.50
C LEU A 265 -15.75 -4.46 4.39
N LEU A 266 -14.91 -4.09 5.35
CA LEU A 266 -14.23 -5.04 6.23
C LEU A 266 -15.09 -5.50 7.41
N GLY A 267 -16.14 -4.77 7.73
CA GLY A 267 -16.91 -4.95 8.95
C GLY A 267 -16.11 -4.63 10.23
N PRO A 268 -16.59 -5.07 11.40
CA PRO A 268 -15.98 -4.73 12.68
C PRO A 268 -14.59 -5.37 12.82
N GLN A 269 -13.61 -4.55 13.23
CA GLN A 269 -12.22 -4.96 13.47
C GLN A 269 -11.84 -4.69 14.93
N ASN A 270 -11.12 -5.60 15.60
CA ASN A 270 -10.82 -5.44 17.04
C ASN A 270 -9.75 -4.38 17.30
N ASN A 271 -8.79 -4.26 16.39
CA ASN A 271 -7.65 -3.35 16.51
C ASN A 271 -7.13 -2.95 15.11
N LEU A 272 -6.11 -2.09 15.08
CA LEU A 272 -5.52 -1.62 13.82
C LEU A 272 -4.77 -2.74 13.09
N ALA A 273 -4.14 -3.67 13.82
CA ALA A 273 -3.45 -4.80 13.21
C ALA A 273 -4.39 -5.74 12.46
N ASP A 274 -5.57 -6.03 13.01
CA ASP A 274 -6.59 -6.84 12.35
C ASP A 274 -7.09 -6.15 11.07
N ALA A 275 -7.40 -4.85 11.17
CA ALA A 275 -7.81 -4.06 10.02
C ALA A 275 -6.72 -4.02 8.91
N LEU A 276 -5.45 -3.83 9.28
CA LEU A 276 -4.36 -3.87 8.30
C LEU A 276 -4.15 -5.26 7.72
N GLY A 277 -4.28 -6.31 8.53
CA GLY A 277 -4.23 -7.70 8.07
C GLY A 277 -5.29 -7.97 7.00
N ALA A 278 -6.53 -7.56 7.26
CA ALA A 278 -7.64 -7.69 6.32
C ALA A 278 -7.41 -6.90 5.01
N LEU A 279 -6.89 -5.66 5.09
CA LEU A 279 -6.53 -4.89 3.89
C LEU A 279 -5.41 -5.55 3.08
N ILE A 280 -4.42 -6.15 3.75
CA ILE A 280 -3.33 -6.89 3.09
C ILE A 280 -3.87 -8.13 2.39
N GLU A 281 -4.72 -8.90 3.07
CA GLU A 281 -5.38 -10.08 2.50
C GLU A 281 -6.26 -9.69 1.29
N LEU A 282 -6.97 -8.56 1.37
CA LEU A 282 -7.76 -8.04 0.25
C LEU A 282 -6.85 -7.67 -0.93
N ALA A 283 -5.72 -6.98 -0.69
CA ALA A 283 -4.75 -6.62 -1.72
C ALA A 283 -4.08 -7.83 -2.39
N HIS A 284 -4.01 -8.95 -1.68
CA HIS A 284 -3.53 -10.24 -2.20
C HIS A 284 -4.62 -11.05 -2.91
N GLY A 285 -5.88 -10.66 -2.80
CA GLY A 285 -7.01 -11.45 -3.30
C GLY A 285 -7.25 -12.73 -2.49
N SER A 286 -7.00 -12.67 -1.18
CA SER A 286 -7.18 -13.80 -0.25
C SER A 286 -8.04 -13.46 0.97
N PHE A 287 -8.77 -12.34 0.94
CA PHE A 287 -9.65 -11.92 2.04
C PHE A 287 -10.93 -12.77 2.08
N ASP A 288 -11.19 -13.40 3.23
CA ASP A 288 -12.42 -14.15 3.47
C ASP A 288 -13.55 -13.20 3.89
N ALA A 289 -14.36 -12.83 2.91
CA ALA A 289 -15.46 -11.89 3.08
C ALA A 289 -16.74 -12.52 3.65
N ALA A 290 -16.81 -13.84 3.85
CA ALA A 290 -18.06 -14.55 4.17
C ALA A 290 -19.23 -14.19 3.24
N ALA A 291 -18.95 -14.11 1.93
CA ALA A 291 -19.88 -13.66 0.89
C ALA A 291 -21.03 -14.64 0.59
N GLU A 292 -20.89 -15.91 0.94
CA GLU A 292 -21.86 -16.95 0.58
C GLU A 292 -23.26 -16.66 1.15
N GLY A 293 -24.28 -16.66 0.27
CA GLY A 293 -25.68 -16.44 0.63
C GLY A 293 -26.04 -14.99 0.97
N LYS A 294 -25.13 -14.03 0.76
CA LYS A 294 -25.37 -12.60 0.99
C LYS A 294 -25.99 -11.94 -0.25
N PRO A 295 -26.84 -10.90 -0.08
CA PRO A 295 -27.31 -10.09 -1.20
C PRO A 295 -26.16 -9.45 -1.99
N ASP A 296 -26.34 -9.26 -3.30
CA ASP A 296 -25.31 -8.71 -4.20
C ASP A 296 -24.83 -7.30 -3.81
N ASP A 297 -25.67 -6.51 -3.13
CA ASP A 297 -25.35 -5.16 -2.67
C ASP A 297 -24.78 -5.12 -1.25
N ALA A 298 -24.65 -6.27 -0.58
CA ALA A 298 -24.07 -6.34 0.76
C ALA A 298 -22.55 -6.08 0.76
N PRO A 299 -21.98 -5.55 1.86
CA PRO A 299 -20.55 -5.44 2.07
C PRO A 299 -19.77 -6.73 1.82
N GLU A 300 -20.26 -7.85 2.35
CA GLU A 300 -19.62 -9.15 2.22
C GLU A 300 -19.56 -9.64 0.76
N ALA A 301 -20.65 -9.49 -0.01
CA ALA A 301 -20.68 -9.86 -1.42
C ALA A 301 -19.78 -8.95 -2.28
N THR A 302 -19.74 -7.65 -1.96
CA THR A 302 -18.86 -6.69 -2.63
C THR A 302 -17.40 -6.97 -2.33
N ALA A 303 -17.06 -7.28 -1.07
CA ALA A 303 -15.72 -7.69 -0.67
C ALA A 303 -15.30 -9.00 -1.35
N GLY A 304 -16.19 -9.99 -1.45
CA GLY A 304 -15.92 -11.24 -2.18
C GLY A 304 -15.53 -11.01 -3.64
N ARG A 305 -16.32 -10.21 -4.38
CA ARG A 305 -16.01 -9.85 -5.78
C ARG A 305 -14.72 -9.05 -5.91
N LEU A 306 -14.44 -8.13 -4.99
CA LEU A 306 -13.17 -7.41 -4.96
C LEU A 306 -11.98 -8.35 -4.74
N THR A 307 -12.11 -9.32 -3.83
CA THR A 307 -11.09 -10.34 -3.59
C THR A 307 -10.76 -11.11 -4.87
N GLU A 308 -11.77 -11.55 -5.62
CA GLU A 308 -11.59 -12.26 -6.90
C GLU A 308 -10.92 -11.37 -7.97
N LEU A 309 -11.34 -10.11 -8.05
CA LEU A 309 -10.73 -9.14 -8.96
C LEU A 309 -9.27 -8.82 -8.61
N PHE A 310 -8.92 -8.74 -7.32
CA PHE A 310 -7.52 -8.61 -6.89
C PHE A 310 -6.69 -9.87 -7.17
N ALA A 311 -7.27 -11.06 -6.92
CA ALA A 311 -6.59 -12.34 -7.17
C ALA A 311 -6.26 -12.53 -8.66
N SER A 312 -7.13 -12.07 -9.56
CA SER A 312 -6.92 -12.11 -11.00
C SER A 312 -6.02 -10.99 -11.55
N GLY A 313 -5.61 -10.02 -10.72
CA GLY A 313 -4.80 -8.87 -11.13
C GLY A 313 -5.58 -7.83 -11.96
N ALA A 314 -6.90 -7.83 -11.87
CA ALA A 314 -7.77 -6.99 -12.68
C ALA A 314 -7.88 -5.53 -12.21
N LEU A 315 -7.39 -5.21 -11.01
CA LEU A 315 -7.53 -3.89 -10.37
C LEU A 315 -6.17 -3.26 -9.96
N PRO A 316 -5.28 -2.95 -10.92
CA PRO A 316 -3.98 -2.36 -10.61
C PRO A 316 -4.08 -1.02 -9.88
N GLU A 317 -5.01 -0.14 -10.25
CA GLU A 317 -5.16 1.19 -9.64
C GLU A 317 -5.67 1.08 -8.20
N SER A 318 -6.68 0.23 -7.97
CA SER A 318 -7.18 -0.02 -6.62
C SER A 318 -6.12 -0.64 -5.72
N LYS A 319 -5.24 -1.48 -6.29
CA LYS A 319 -4.14 -2.08 -5.54
C LYS A 319 -3.13 -1.03 -5.10
N ILE A 320 -2.79 -0.07 -5.96
CA ILE A 320 -1.91 1.05 -5.62
C ILE A 320 -2.47 1.86 -4.44
N VAL A 321 -3.76 2.23 -4.50
CA VAL A 321 -4.43 2.99 -3.43
C VAL A 321 -4.42 2.22 -2.11
N LEU A 322 -4.79 0.93 -2.15
CA LEU A 322 -4.88 0.09 -0.97
C LEU A 322 -3.50 -0.08 -0.31
N VAL A 323 -2.45 -0.31 -1.12
CA VAL A 323 -1.07 -0.44 -0.63
C VAL A 323 -0.53 0.87 -0.05
N ASP A 324 -0.77 2.02 -0.67
CA ASP A 324 -0.38 3.31 -0.09
C ASP A 324 -1.10 3.56 1.24
N ARG A 325 -2.37 3.16 1.36
CA ARG A 325 -3.10 3.25 2.64
C ARG A 325 -2.48 2.37 3.72
N ILE A 326 -2.20 1.10 3.41
CA ILE A 326 -1.54 0.17 4.34
C ILE A 326 -0.20 0.76 4.81
N ARG A 327 0.60 1.26 3.86
CA ARG A 327 1.89 1.91 4.13
C ARG A 327 1.76 3.07 5.10
N ARG A 328 0.83 4.01 4.86
CA ARG A 328 0.61 5.18 5.72
C ARG A 328 0.18 4.79 7.13
N GLN A 329 -0.70 3.80 7.26
CA GLN A 329 -1.17 3.35 8.57
C GLN A 329 -0.07 2.60 9.33
N MET A 330 0.75 1.83 8.63
CA MET A 330 1.97 1.23 9.19
C MET A 330 2.93 2.30 9.71
N GLU A 331 3.15 3.35 8.92
CA GLU A 331 3.98 4.51 9.28
C GLU A 331 3.33 5.41 10.36
N GLY A 332 2.02 5.27 10.58
CA GLY A 332 1.24 6.08 11.52
C GLY A 332 1.64 5.92 12.98
N LYS A 333 1.18 6.86 13.81
CA LYS A 333 1.44 6.90 15.26
C LYS A 333 0.48 6.05 16.09
N SER A 334 -0.67 5.67 15.53
CA SER A 334 -1.69 4.86 16.20
C SER A 334 -1.11 3.48 16.56
N THR A 335 -1.38 2.99 17.77
CA THR A 335 -0.93 1.66 18.22
C THR A 335 -1.56 0.54 17.37
N LEU A 336 -0.80 -0.52 17.10
CA LEU A 336 -1.27 -1.65 16.28
C LEU A 336 -2.25 -2.50 17.09
N SER A 337 -1.87 -2.80 18.32
CA SER A 337 -2.67 -3.46 19.33
C SER A 337 -2.60 -2.68 20.64
N ARG A 338 -3.65 -2.77 21.46
CA ARG A 338 -3.71 -2.14 22.78
C ARG A 338 -3.34 -3.11 23.91
N GLU A 339 -3.11 -4.38 23.59
CA GLU A 339 -2.67 -5.39 24.55
C GLU A 339 -1.18 -5.19 24.88
N ASP A 340 -0.80 -5.51 26.12
CA ASP A 340 0.60 -5.41 26.56
C ASP A 340 1.48 -6.41 25.79
N GLY A 341 2.59 -5.93 25.23
CA GLY A 341 3.41 -6.69 24.27
C GLY A 341 2.75 -6.95 22.90
N GLY A 342 1.49 -6.55 22.71
CA GLY A 342 0.72 -6.83 21.49
C GLY A 342 1.23 -6.08 20.26
N GLU A 343 1.97 -4.99 20.44
CA GLU A 343 2.51 -4.17 19.36
C GLU A 343 3.59 -4.90 18.53
N GLU A 344 4.54 -5.60 19.19
CA GLU A 344 5.59 -6.37 18.51
C GLU A 344 5.02 -7.61 17.82
N GLU A 345 4.13 -8.34 18.48
CA GLU A 345 3.49 -9.53 17.90
C GLU A 345 2.57 -9.16 16.73
N ALA A 346 1.83 -8.05 16.85
CA ALA A 346 1.02 -7.52 15.76
C ALA A 346 1.89 -7.14 14.55
N LEU A 347 3.02 -6.45 14.76
CA LEU A 347 3.92 -6.09 13.66
C LEU A 347 4.48 -7.35 12.97
N LYS A 348 4.86 -8.36 13.74
CA LYS A 348 5.33 -9.65 13.21
C LYS A 348 4.26 -10.34 12.36
N GLY A 349 3.02 -10.44 12.86
CA GLY A 349 1.91 -11.00 12.09
C GLY A 349 1.63 -10.24 10.80
N LEU A 350 1.77 -8.91 10.80
CA LEU A 350 1.64 -8.08 9.60
C LEU A 350 2.80 -8.31 8.61
N ILE A 351 4.04 -8.48 9.08
CA ILE A 351 5.19 -8.77 8.22
C ILE A 351 5.03 -10.11 7.50
N ASP A 352 4.45 -11.11 8.16
CA ASP A 352 4.14 -12.41 7.54
C ASP A 352 3.09 -12.29 6.43
N ARG A 353 2.10 -11.42 6.60
CA ARG A 353 1.11 -11.12 5.54
C ARG A 353 1.68 -10.23 4.43
N LEU A 354 2.52 -9.25 4.74
CA LEU A 354 3.11 -8.30 3.78
C LEU A 354 4.17 -8.94 2.88
N MET A 355 4.81 -10.01 3.34
CA MET A 355 5.85 -10.74 2.61
C MET A 355 5.67 -12.24 2.82
N PRO A 356 4.65 -12.86 2.20
CA PRO A 356 4.35 -14.28 2.40
C PRO A 356 5.42 -15.20 1.80
N VAL A 357 6.12 -14.74 0.75
CA VAL A 357 7.18 -15.51 0.06
C VAL A 357 8.51 -14.75 0.10
N ASP A 358 8.76 -13.89 -0.88
CA ASP A 358 10.08 -13.28 -1.09
C ASP A 358 10.02 -11.90 -1.75
N SER A 359 8.85 -11.25 -1.69
CA SER A 359 8.60 -9.91 -2.20
C SER A 359 7.75 -9.14 -1.20
N LEU A 360 8.19 -7.93 -0.85
CA LEU A 360 7.46 -7.06 0.06
C LEU A 360 6.34 -6.33 -0.71
N LEU A 361 5.09 -6.49 -0.26
CA LEU A 361 3.99 -5.69 -0.79
C LEU A 361 4.28 -4.19 -0.58
N GLY A 362 4.29 -3.41 -1.66
CA GLY A 362 4.60 -1.97 -1.62
C GLY A 362 6.09 -1.62 -1.65
N GLY A 363 6.99 -2.60 -1.81
CA GLY A 363 8.41 -2.39 -2.09
C GLY A 363 9.12 -1.49 -1.07
N GLY A 364 10.03 -0.63 -1.55
CA GLY A 364 10.87 0.20 -0.68
C GLY A 364 10.11 1.16 0.23
N GLN A 365 8.99 1.73 -0.23
CA GLN A 365 8.19 2.61 0.61
C GLN A 365 7.52 1.87 1.78
N MET A 366 7.16 0.58 1.59
CA MET A 366 6.68 -0.26 2.69
C MET A 366 7.82 -0.64 3.63
N ALA A 367 9.01 -0.95 3.11
CA ALA A 367 10.19 -1.25 3.93
C ALA A 367 10.55 -0.07 4.85
N GLU A 368 10.46 1.14 4.32
CA GLU A 368 10.64 2.38 5.08
C GLU A 368 9.57 2.54 6.16
N ALA A 369 8.29 2.32 5.84
CA ALA A 369 7.20 2.39 6.81
C ALA A 369 7.36 1.37 7.96
N LEU A 370 7.78 0.15 7.65
CA LEU A 370 8.12 -0.88 8.66
C LEU A 370 9.30 -0.43 9.54
N THR A 371 10.34 0.15 8.95
CA THR A 371 11.53 0.65 9.68
C THR A 371 11.14 1.76 10.65
N HIS A 372 10.35 2.72 10.19
CA HIS A 372 9.80 3.78 11.03
C HIS A 372 8.89 3.23 12.13
N ARG A 373 8.07 2.22 11.83
CA ARG A 373 7.24 1.58 12.86
C ARG A 373 8.09 0.92 13.92
N GLN A 374 9.06 0.09 13.54
CA GLN A 374 9.96 -0.55 14.49
C GLN A 374 10.73 0.47 15.33
N SER A 375 11.20 1.57 14.74
CA SER A 375 11.87 2.67 15.47
C SER A 375 10.98 3.27 16.56
N ARG A 376 9.67 3.39 16.32
CA ARG A 376 8.70 3.82 17.34
C ARG A 376 8.49 2.78 18.43
N ILE A 377 8.33 1.51 18.07
CA ILE A 377 8.15 0.40 19.02
C ILE A 377 9.29 0.37 20.04
N ILE A 378 10.52 0.55 19.58
CA ILE A 378 11.72 0.52 20.44
C ILE A 378 12.01 1.85 21.13
N ASN A 379 11.14 2.86 20.94
CA ASN A 379 11.24 4.20 21.50
C ASN A 379 12.60 4.88 21.21
N ARG A 380 13.15 4.68 20.01
CA ARG A 380 14.39 5.34 19.57
C ARG A 380 14.15 6.10 18.26
N GLY A 381 14.23 7.42 18.32
CA GLY A 381 14.09 8.31 17.16
C GLY A 381 15.42 8.64 16.49
N GLY A 382 15.32 9.37 15.37
CA GLY A 382 16.47 9.83 14.59
C GLY A 382 17.22 8.72 13.85
N VAL A 383 18.34 9.08 13.23
CA VAL A 383 19.14 8.17 12.38
C VAL A 383 19.58 6.92 13.14
N ASN A 384 20.07 7.06 14.37
CA ASN A 384 20.48 5.92 15.20
C ASN A 384 19.31 4.98 15.52
N GLY A 385 18.12 5.53 15.77
CA GLY A 385 16.91 4.75 15.98
C GLY A 385 16.51 3.94 14.74
N LEU A 386 16.63 4.54 13.55
CA LEU A 386 16.37 3.88 12.27
C LEU A 386 17.38 2.76 11.98
N ARG A 387 18.66 2.98 12.30
CA ARG A 387 19.68 1.94 12.16
C ARG A 387 19.41 0.73 13.04
N GLU A 388 19.12 0.97 14.32
CA GLU A 388 18.76 -0.11 15.24
C GLU A 388 17.45 -0.80 14.86
N ALA A 389 16.45 -0.05 14.41
CA ALA A 389 15.20 -0.60 13.93
C ALA A 389 15.40 -1.55 12.74
N THR A 390 16.29 -1.17 11.81
CA THR A 390 16.66 -2.02 10.67
C THR A 390 17.20 -3.37 11.14
N GLY A 391 18.17 -3.36 12.07
CA GLY A 391 18.71 -4.59 12.64
C GLY A 391 17.70 -5.42 13.42
N ARG A 392 16.80 -4.78 14.18
CA ARG A 392 15.76 -5.45 14.98
C ARG A 392 14.64 -6.07 14.16
N LEU A 393 14.37 -5.57 12.96
CA LEU A 393 13.39 -6.18 12.05
C LEU A 393 13.88 -7.48 11.42
N LEU A 394 15.20 -7.63 11.22
CA LEU A 394 15.75 -8.79 10.50
C LEU A 394 15.36 -10.14 11.11
N PRO A 395 15.42 -10.36 12.43
CA PRO A 395 14.95 -11.60 13.05
C PRO A 395 13.48 -11.93 12.75
N THR A 396 12.61 -10.91 12.64
CA THR A 396 11.17 -11.07 12.43
C THR A 396 10.83 -11.72 11.09
N PHE A 397 11.63 -11.48 10.05
CA PHE A 397 11.45 -12.12 8.74
C PHE A 397 11.78 -13.62 8.73
N GLY A 398 12.57 -14.10 9.69
CA GLY A 398 12.98 -15.50 9.82
C GLY A 398 13.91 -15.98 8.70
N ASP A 399 13.35 -16.20 7.50
CA ASP A 399 14.03 -16.78 6.34
C ASP A 399 15.05 -15.80 5.70
N PRO A 400 16.26 -16.26 5.33
CA PRO A 400 17.28 -15.42 4.70
C PRO A 400 16.83 -14.75 3.39
N VAL A 401 15.95 -15.40 2.61
CA VAL A 401 15.41 -14.81 1.37
C VAL A 401 14.55 -13.59 1.70
N ARG A 402 13.71 -13.69 2.74
CA ARG A 402 12.87 -12.57 3.22
C ARG A 402 13.73 -11.41 3.76
N LYS A 403 14.80 -11.73 4.50
CA LYS A 403 15.77 -10.70 4.97
C LYS A 403 16.45 -9.98 3.81
N ALA A 404 16.87 -10.71 2.78
CA ALA A 404 17.44 -10.12 1.57
C ALA A 404 16.42 -9.23 0.85
N ALA A 405 15.19 -9.72 0.65
CA ALA A 405 14.12 -8.97 0.00
C ALA A 405 13.79 -7.66 0.72
N TYR A 406 13.74 -7.67 2.06
CA TYR A 406 13.54 -6.47 2.87
C TYR A 406 14.69 -5.46 2.70
N LEU A 407 15.94 -5.88 2.82
CA LEU A 407 17.10 -4.99 2.70
C LEU A 407 17.27 -4.44 1.28
N ILE A 408 16.98 -5.25 0.26
CA ILE A 408 16.93 -4.79 -1.14
C ILE A 408 15.83 -3.75 -1.32
N SER A 409 14.62 -4.03 -0.85
CA SER A 409 13.51 -3.06 -0.92
C SER A 409 13.87 -1.76 -0.20
N LEU A 410 14.46 -1.84 1.00
CA LEU A 410 14.87 -0.67 1.77
C LEU A 410 15.97 0.14 1.06
N SER A 411 16.85 -0.52 0.31
CA SER A 411 17.88 0.16 -0.50
C SER A 411 17.32 0.96 -1.67
N GLU A 412 16.09 0.63 -2.11
CA GLU A 412 15.35 1.33 -3.17
C GLU A 412 14.50 2.49 -2.61
N SER A 413 14.45 2.68 -1.29
CA SER A 413 13.65 3.72 -0.63
C SER A 413 14.45 5.01 -0.40
N SER A 414 13.75 6.11 -0.07
CA SER A 414 14.38 7.38 0.31
C SER A 414 15.27 7.24 1.54
N LEU A 415 14.94 6.33 2.46
CA LEU A 415 15.72 6.04 3.65
C LEU A 415 17.14 5.57 3.34
N ALA A 416 17.38 4.97 2.17
CA ALA A 416 18.72 4.55 1.74
C ALA A 416 19.71 5.72 1.65
N GLN A 417 19.23 6.94 1.40
CA GLN A 417 20.07 8.15 1.40
C GLN A 417 20.57 8.51 2.80
N ILE A 418 19.90 8.04 3.85
CA ILE A 418 20.17 8.38 5.25
C ILE A 418 20.93 7.24 5.96
N ILE A 419 20.53 5.99 5.73
CA ILE A 419 21.08 4.80 6.41
C ILE A 419 21.66 3.75 5.46
N GLY A 420 22.05 4.13 4.24
CA GLY A 420 22.60 3.20 3.25
C GLY A 420 23.84 2.43 3.74
N ASP A 421 24.64 3.03 4.61
CA ASP A 421 25.79 2.39 5.25
C ASP A 421 25.38 1.26 6.21
N GLU A 422 24.30 1.44 6.96
CA GLU A 422 23.71 0.41 7.80
C GLU A 422 23.12 -0.73 6.96
N ILE A 423 22.40 -0.42 5.88
CA ILE A 423 21.85 -1.42 4.96
C ILE A 423 22.99 -2.30 4.40
N ALA A 424 24.07 -1.67 3.92
CA ALA A 424 25.26 -2.38 3.46
C ALA A 424 25.89 -3.23 4.57
N THR A 425 26.00 -2.70 5.80
CA THR A 425 26.54 -3.43 6.95
C THR A 425 25.72 -4.67 7.29
N GLN A 426 24.39 -4.58 7.25
CA GLN A 426 23.50 -5.73 7.50
C GLN A 426 23.59 -6.76 6.38
N LEU A 427 23.63 -6.32 5.11
CA LEU A 427 23.82 -7.20 3.96
C LEU A 427 25.15 -7.97 4.05
N GLU A 428 26.25 -7.28 4.35
CA GLU A 428 27.55 -7.91 4.54
C GLU A 428 27.56 -8.88 5.73
N GLY A 429 26.94 -8.48 6.85
CA GLY A 429 26.82 -9.33 8.03
C GLY A 429 26.05 -10.63 7.78
N LEU A 430 25.00 -10.58 6.95
CA LEU A 430 24.15 -11.72 6.64
C LEU A 430 24.71 -12.62 5.54
N PHE A 431 25.43 -12.07 4.55
CA PHE A 431 25.74 -12.80 3.31
C PHE A 431 27.21 -12.78 2.90
N VAL A 432 28.04 -11.90 3.47
CA VAL A 432 29.49 -11.85 3.18
C VAL A 432 30.32 -12.49 4.28
N ARG A 433 30.12 -12.05 5.53
CA ARG A 433 30.87 -12.49 6.71
C ARG A 433 30.70 -13.98 7.08
N PRO A 434 29.55 -14.63 6.85
CA PRO A 434 29.41 -16.05 7.17
C PRO A 434 30.43 -16.91 6.43
N ASP A 435 31.00 -17.90 7.14
CA ASP A 435 32.00 -18.82 6.62
C ASP A 435 31.43 -20.14 6.11
N SER A 436 30.13 -20.37 6.31
CA SER A 436 29.43 -21.56 5.82
C SER A 436 27.94 -21.28 5.57
N VAL A 437 27.34 -22.10 4.71
CA VAL A 437 25.88 -22.10 4.46
C VAL A 437 25.07 -22.27 5.76
N LYS A 438 25.59 -23.02 6.74
CA LYS A 438 24.93 -23.26 8.03
C LYS A 438 24.83 -22.02 8.92
N GLN A 439 25.70 -21.02 8.72
CA GLN A 439 25.64 -19.76 9.46
C GLN A 439 24.59 -18.80 8.87
N ILE A 440 24.32 -18.90 7.57
CA ILE A 440 23.22 -18.20 6.88
C ILE A 440 21.89 -18.88 7.22
N ILE A 441 21.84 -20.21 7.11
CA ILE A 441 20.64 -21.02 7.34
C ILE A 441 20.82 -21.84 8.61
N ARG A 442 20.36 -21.25 9.71
CA ARG A 442 20.54 -21.76 11.08
C ARG A 442 19.56 -22.85 11.49
N ASP A 443 18.48 -23.05 10.74
CA ASP A 443 17.52 -24.12 11.02
C ASP A 443 18.01 -25.50 10.55
N ASN A 444 17.26 -26.54 10.90
CA ASN A 444 17.59 -27.94 10.59
C ASN A 444 17.00 -28.41 9.25
N ARG A 445 16.76 -27.51 8.30
CA ARG A 445 16.24 -27.92 6.98
C ARG A 445 17.24 -28.83 6.24
N PRO A 446 16.75 -29.78 5.41
CA PRO A 446 17.60 -30.70 4.66
C PRO A 446 18.64 -29.99 3.76
N PRO A 447 19.79 -30.62 3.44
CA PRO A 447 20.87 -29.97 2.68
C PRO A 447 20.46 -29.37 1.33
N ASN A 448 19.62 -30.09 0.57
CA ASN A 448 19.07 -29.59 -0.69
C ASN A 448 18.22 -28.33 -0.49
N LYS A 449 17.43 -28.26 0.58
CA LYS A 449 16.65 -27.06 0.94
C LYS A 449 17.55 -25.91 1.35
N LYS A 450 18.68 -26.18 2.02
CA LYS A 450 19.68 -25.14 2.32
C LYS A 450 20.29 -24.57 1.03
N MET A 451 20.69 -25.43 0.10
CA MET A 451 21.22 -25.02 -1.20
C MET A 451 20.20 -24.18 -1.99
N GLN A 452 18.96 -24.67 -2.13
CA GLN A 452 17.87 -23.94 -2.79
C GLN A 452 17.67 -22.54 -2.19
N THR A 453 17.71 -22.42 -0.87
CA THR A 453 17.52 -21.13 -0.19
C THR A 453 18.68 -20.17 -0.48
N VAL A 454 19.94 -20.62 -0.38
CA VAL A 454 21.10 -19.77 -0.71
C VAL A 454 21.11 -19.38 -2.19
N THR A 455 20.72 -20.27 -3.08
CA THR A 455 20.59 -20.00 -4.52
C THR A 455 19.46 -19.01 -4.81
N ALA A 456 18.34 -19.09 -4.09
CA ALA A 456 17.29 -18.07 -4.18
C ALA A 456 17.78 -16.68 -3.71
N VAL A 457 18.55 -16.62 -2.62
CA VAL A 457 19.21 -15.39 -2.17
C VAL A 457 20.17 -14.85 -3.25
N TYR A 458 20.98 -15.73 -3.86
CA TYR A 458 21.87 -15.36 -4.97
C TYR A 458 21.09 -14.69 -6.11
N HIS A 459 19.98 -15.29 -6.54
CA HIS A 459 19.17 -14.75 -7.65
C HIS A 459 18.50 -13.41 -7.28
N LYS A 460 18.08 -13.23 -6.01
CA LYS A 460 17.58 -11.93 -5.52
C LYS A 460 18.63 -10.84 -5.65
N PHE A 461 19.88 -11.11 -5.27
CA PHE A 461 20.97 -10.14 -5.44
C PHE A 461 21.33 -9.94 -6.91
N ARG A 462 21.33 -10.99 -7.73
CA ARG A 462 21.62 -10.87 -9.18
C ARG A 462 20.64 -9.94 -9.89
N ASN A 463 19.38 -9.97 -9.48
CA ASN A 463 18.30 -9.21 -10.11
C ASN A 463 18.00 -7.87 -9.42
N SER A 464 18.76 -7.47 -8.39
CA SER A 464 18.51 -6.21 -7.69
C SER A 464 19.24 -5.02 -8.31
N SER A 465 18.76 -3.82 -8.00
CA SER A 465 19.38 -2.54 -8.37
C SER A 465 20.44 -2.04 -7.37
N LEU A 466 20.99 -2.94 -6.54
CA LEU A 466 22.07 -2.60 -5.61
C LEU A 466 23.34 -2.19 -6.36
N ASP A 467 24.21 -1.44 -5.67
CA ASP A 467 25.55 -1.10 -6.16
C ASP A 467 26.30 -2.36 -6.65
N ASP A 468 26.88 -2.25 -7.85
CA ASP A 468 27.51 -3.39 -8.54
C ASP A 468 28.69 -3.98 -7.77
N THR A 469 29.40 -3.18 -6.98
CA THR A 469 30.53 -3.64 -6.16
C THR A 469 30.03 -4.52 -5.02
N LEU A 470 29.04 -4.05 -4.27
CA LEU A 470 28.44 -4.82 -3.18
C LEU A 470 27.72 -6.07 -3.72
N LYS A 471 26.94 -5.91 -4.80
CA LYS A 471 26.22 -6.99 -5.47
C LYS A 471 27.16 -8.12 -5.89
N THR A 472 28.24 -7.79 -6.61
CA THR A 472 29.24 -8.76 -7.08
C THR A 472 29.94 -9.46 -5.91
N ARG A 473 30.27 -8.72 -4.84
CA ARG A 473 30.89 -9.29 -3.64
C ARG A 473 30.00 -10.34 -2.97
N ILE A 474 28.70 -10.03 -2.80
CA ILE A 474 27.73 -10.95 -2.20
C ILE A 474 27.55 -12.19 -3.08
N ILE A 475 27.28 -12.00 -4.37
CA ILE A 475 27.04 -13.08 -5.36
C ILE A 475 28.22 -14.06 -5.39
N ASN A 476 29.45 -13.55 -5.52
CA ASN A 476 30.66 -14.38 -5.53
C ASN A 476 30.86 -15.14 -4.21
N ARG A 477 30.55 -14.49 -3.07
CA ARG A 477 30.65 -15.14 -1.77
C ARG A 477 29.63 -16.27 -1.62
N LEU A 478 28.38 -16.06 -2.02
CA LEU A 478 27.33 -17.09 -1.94
C LEU A 478 27.66 -18.31 -2.82
N ASP A 479 28.14 -18.08 -4.05
CA ASP A 479 28.61 -19.16 -4.94
C ASP A 479 29.77 -19.94 -4.33
N HIS A 480 30.78 -19.24 -3.79
CA HIS A 480 31.90 -19.87 -3.12
C HIS A 480 31.49 -20.69 -1.89
N LEU A 481 30.57 -20.17 -1.06
CA LEU A 481 30.03 -20.89 0.10
C LEU A 481 29.26 -22.15 -0.32
N LEU A 482 28.52 -22.11 -1.43
CA LEU A 482 27.85 -23.28 -2.00
C LEU A 482 28.86 -24.31 -2.51
N ALA A 483 29.93 -23.89 -3.18
CA ALA A 483 30.99 -24.78 -3.65
C ALA A 483 31.66 -25.51 -2.47
N ARG A 484 32.01 -24.77 -1.41
CA ARG A 484 32.53 -25.34 -0.15
C ARG A 484 31.53 -26.26 0.53
N TYR A 485 30.25 -25.90 0.53
CA TYR A 485 29.21 -26.74 1.12
C TYR A 485 29.07 -28.08 0.39
N ILE A 486 29.22 -28.12 -0.93
CA ILE A 486 29.22 -29.36 -1.69
C ILE A 486 30.40 -30.27 -1.30
N THR A 487 31.60 -29.71 -1.17
CA THR A 487 32.85 -30.46 -0.92
C THR A 487 33.04 -30.84 0.54
N GLU A 488 33.07 -29.87 1.44
CA GLU A 488 33.42 -30.05 2.86
C GLU A 488 32.35 -30.83 3.59
N ASP A 489 31.09 -30.58 3.25
CA ASP A 489 29.92 -31.18 3.91
C ASP A 489 29.52 -32.52 3.27
N LYS A 490 30.29 -32.98 2.27
CA LYS A 490 30.12 -34.24 1.53
C LYS A 490 28.68 -34.45 1.05
N ILE A 491 28.07 -33.39 0.52
CA ILE A 491 26.66 -33.43 0.10
C ILE A 491 26.46 -34.45 -1.02
N LEU A 492 27.43 -34.56 -1.92
CA LEU A 492 27.42 -35.56 -2.98
C LEU A 492 27.40 -37.00 -2.44
N ASP A 493 28.24 -37.32 -1.45
CA ASP A 493 28.27 -38.65 -0.82
C ASP A 493 26.94 -38.97 -0.13
N LYS A 494 26.29 -37.96 0.46
CA LYS A 494 24.96 -38.10 1.09
C LYS A 494 23.83 -38.27 0.06
N LEU A 495 23.97 -37.70 -1.13
CA LEU A 495 23.00 -37.85 -2.22
C LEU A 495 23.19 -39.18 -2.96
N ASP A 496 24.43 -39.67 -3.06
CA ASP A 496 24.83 -40.94 -3.68
C ASP A 496 24.88 -42.11 -2.69
N ASP A 497 23.93 -42.16 -1.76
CA ASP A 497 23.83 -43.22 -0.75
C ASP A 497 23.63 -44.61 -1.40
N PRO A 498 24.59 -45.55 -1.27
CA PRO A 498 24.53 -46.85 -1.92
C PRO A 498 23.30 -47.70 -1.54
N SER A 499 22.63 -47.40 -0.43
CA SER A 499 21.39 -48.08 -0.03
C SER A 499 20.19 -47.79 -0.93
N ARG A 500 20.25 -46.74 -1.75
CA ARG A 500 19.16 -46.34 -2.67
C ARG A 500 19.37 -46.92 -4.08
N PRO A 501 18.28 -47.22 -4.82
CA PRO A 501 18.36 -47.64 -6.21
C PRO A 501 19.09 -46.60 -7.09
N LEU A 502 19.90 -47.07 -8.05
CA LEU A 502 20.74 -46.21 -8.88
C LEU A 502 19.95 -45.13 -9.62
N HIS A 503 18.77 -45.43 -10.16
CA HIS A 503 17.92 -44.44 -10.82
C HIS A 503 17.56 -43.28 -9.89
N VAL A 504 17.17 -43.56 -8.64
CA VAL A 504 16.85 -42.53 -7.64
C VAL A 504 18.07 -41.63 -7.38
N ARG A 505 19.24 -42.23 -7.14
CA ARG A 505 20.47 -41.46 -6.89
C ARG A 505 20.87 -40.61 -8.08
N ALA A 506 20.79 -41.16 -9.29
CA ALA A 506 21.11 -40.45 -10.51
C ALA A 506 20.19 -39.23 -10.74
N PHE A 507 18.88 -39.38 -10.51
CA PHE A 507 17.94 -38.25 -10.55
C PHE A 507 18.25 -37.19 -9.47
N MET A 508 18.61 -37.61 -8.25
CA MET A 508 18.99 -36.69 -7.17
C MET A 508 20.27 -35.91 -7.50
N LEU A 509 21.29 -36.59 -8.04
CA LEU A 509 22.54 -35.98 -8.47
C LEU A 509 22.35 -34.99 -9.63
N LEU A 510 21.51 -35.34 -10.61
CA LEU A 510 21.16 -34.41 -11.70
C LEU A 510 20.36 -33.21 -11.19
N SER A 511 19.34 -33.43 -10.37
CA SER A 511 18.51 -32.37 -9.79
C SER A 511 19.33 -31.40 -8.93
N MET A 512 20.44 -31.86 -8.35
CA MET A 512 21.36 -30.99 -7.62
C MET A 512 22.03 -29.94 -8.53
N CYS A 513 22.17 -30.22 -9.83
CA CYS A 513 22.78 -29.32 -10.80
C CYS A 513 21.78 -28.36 -11.47
N SER A 514 20.51 -28.34 -11.02
CA SER A 514 19.52 -27.42 -11.56
C SER A 514 19.81 -25.96 -11.17
N PRO A 515 19.36 -24.97 -11.97
CA PRO A 515 19.52 -23.54 -11.64
C PRO A 515 18.87 -23.11 -10.33
N ASP A 516 17.85 -23.85 -9.87
CA ASP A 516 17.17 -23.61 -8.60
C ASP A 516 17.98 -24.12 -7.40
N MET A 517 18.88 -25.07 -7.62
CA MET A 517 19.72 -25.66 -6.58
C MET A 517 21.08 -24.98 -6.51
N LEU A 518 21.67 -24.68 -7.67
CA LEU A 518 23.01 -24.09 -7.77
C LEU A 518 23.03 -22.96 -8.80
N PRO A 519 23.62 -21.79 -8.45
CA PRO A 519 23.77 -20.70 -9.38
C PRO A 519 24.79 -21.01 -10.47
N GLU A 520 24.76 -20.24 -11.54
CA GLU A 520 25.81 -20.25 -12.56
C GLU A 520 27.12 -19.74 -11.93
N GLY A 521 28.10 -20.64 -11.76
CA GLY A 521 29.30 -20.30 -11.01
C GLY A 521 30.23 -21.47 -10.72
N GLU A 522 31.13 -21.26 -9.77
CA GLU A 522 32.06 -22.24 -9.22
C GLU A 522 31.30 -23.48 -8.72
N ALA A 523 30.24 -23.30 -7.93
CA ALA A 523 29.51 -24.40 -7.30
C ALA A 523 28.87 -25.33 -8.34
N SER A 524 28.21 -24.78 -9.36
CA SER A 524 27.60 -25.56 -10.44
C SER A 524 28.65 -26.26 -11.31
N LYS A 525 29.76 -25.59 -11.66
CA LYS A 525 30.86 -26.22 -12.41
C LYS A 525 31.45 -27.41 -11.67
N LEU A 526 31.71 -27.23 -10.37
CA LEU A 526 32.23 -28.28 -9.50
C LEU A 526 31.26 -29.47 -9.40
N ALA A 527 29.99 -29.19 -9.08
CA ALA A 527 28.95 -30.22 -9.00
C ALA A 527 28.83 -31.01 -10.31
N ARG A 528 28.76 -30.31 -11.45
CA ARG A 528 28.67 -30.93 -12.79
C ARG A 528 29.88 -31.81 -13.09
N ALA A 529 31.10 -31.36 -12.78
CA ALA A 529 32.30 -32.16 -13.00
C ALA A 529 32.26 -33.49 -12.22
N ILE A 530 31.77 -33.46 -10.97
CA ILE A 530 31.66 -34.64 -10.14
C ILE A 530 30.55 -35.58 -10.64
N VAL A 531 29.39 -35.02 -11.00
CA VAL A 531 28.26 -35.80 -11.57
C VAL A 531 28.66 -36.46 -12.90
N VAL A 532 29.32 -35.73 -13.80
CA VAL A 532 29.81 -36.30 -15.08
C VAL A 532 30.76 -37.48 -14.86
N LYS A 533 31.67 -37.37 -13.89
CA LYS A 533 32.55 -38.49 -13.50
C LYS A 533 31.76 -39.71 -13.03
N HIS A 534 30.66 -39.49 -12.31
CA HIS A 534 29.78 -40.54 -11.82
C HIS A 534 28.97 -41.20 -12.95
N LEU A 535 28.46 -40.41 -13.91
CA LEU A 535 27.61 -40.89 -15.01
C LEU A 535 28.38 -41.58 -16.13
N ARG A 536 29.67 -41.26 -16.35
CA ARG A 536 30.51 -41.85 -17.41
C ARG A 536 30.97 -43.31 -17.15
N ARG A 537 30.35 -44.01 -16.21
CA ARG A 537 30.67 -45.42 -15.91
C ARG A 537 30.25 -46.31 -17.09
N LYS A 538 31.04 -47.35 -17.39
CA LYS A 538 30.66 -48.35 -18.40
C LYS A 538 29.37 -49.03 -17.95
N ASN A 539 28.42 -49.24 -18.87
CA ASN A 539 27.11 -49.88 -18.64
C ASN A 539 26.12 -49.10 -17.75
N PHE A 540 26.31 -47.79 -17.56
CA PHE A 540 25.46 -46.96 -16.69
C PHE A 540 23.95 -47.07 -17.02
N GLU A 541 23.56 -47.00 -18.30
CA GLU A 541 22.14 -47.09 -18.70
C GLU A 541 21.51 -48.44 -18.35
N SER A 542 22.28 -49.53 -18.51
CA SER A 542 21.83 -50.88 -18.13
C SER A 542 21.71 -51.03 -16.62
N GLU A 543 22.62 -50.44 -15.85
CA GLU A 543 22.57 -50.43 -14.38
C GLU A 543 21.45 -49.54 -13.83
N LEU A 544 21.16 -48.42 -14.51
CA LEU A 544 20.14 -47.44 -14.10
C LEU A 544 18.75 -48.10 -13.97
N VAL A 545 18.40 -48.94 -14.95
CA VAL A 545 17.10 -49.63 -15.02
C VAL A 545 17.11 -51.05 -14.45
N ALA A 546 18.23 -51.50 -13.88
CA ALA A 546 18.39 -52.88 -13.39
C ALA A 546 17.35 -53.27 -12.34
N HIS A 547 16.92 -52.30 -11.51
CA HIS A 547 15.93 -52.47 -10.43
C HIS A 547 14.52 -51.97 -10.81
N VAL A 548 14.29 -51.65 -12.09
CA VAL A 548 13.01 -51.12 -12.59
C VAL A 548 12.24 -52.25 -13.30
N PRO A 549 10.93 -52.42 -13.05
CA PRO A 549 10.09 -53.39 -13.73
C PRO A 549 10.12 -53.22 -15.26
N GLY A 550 10.12 -54.33 -16.01
CA GLY A 550 10.22 -54.35 -17.48
C GLY A 550 9.43 -53.28 -18.25
N PRO A 551 8.12 -53.08 -17.98
CA PRO A 551 7.33 -52.08 -18.72
C PRO A 551 7.68 -50.61 -18.39
N GLU A 552 8.39 -50.34 -17.29
CA GLU A 552 8.73 -48.98 -16.84
C GLU A 552 10.14 -48.53 -17.25
N ARG A 553 10.99 -49.45 -17.73
CA ARG A 553 12.41 -49.18 -18.04
C ARG A 553 12.59 -48.09 -19.09
N GLU A 554 11.83 -48.15 -20.18
CA GLU A 554 11.88 -47.14 -21.25
C GLU A 554 11.42 -45.77 -20.75
N ARG A 555 10.41 -45.73 -19.87
CA ARG A 555 9.94 -44.48 -19.26
C ARG A 555 11.03 -43.85 -18.40
N VAL A 556 11.67 -44.63 -17.53
CA VAL A 556 12.76 -44.14 -16.65
C VAL A 556 13.93 -43.60 -17.46
N LEU A 557 14.32 -44.26 -18.56
CA LEU A 557 15.36 -43.75 -19.46
C LEU A 557 14.96 -42.44 -20.12
N ARG A 558 13.73 -42.34 -20.67
CA ARG A 558 13.21 -41.09 -21.24
C ARG A 558 13.22 -39.95 -20.23
N ASP A 559 12.68 -40.19 -19.03
CA ASP A 559 12.63 -39.18 -17.96
C ASP A 559 14.04 -38.75 -17.54
N PHE A 560 15.01 -39.67 -17.53
CA PHE A 560 16.40 -39.37 -17.24
C PHE A 560 17.04 -38.49 -18.33
N HIS A 561 16.80 -38.76 -19.61
CA HIS A 561 17.25 -37.91 -20.72
C HIS A 561 16.61 -36.51 -20.68
N VAL A 562 15.33 -36.41 -20.36
CA VAL A 562 14.64 -35.12 -20.17
C VAL A 562 15.30 -34.33 -19.03
N GLN A 563 15.65 -35.00 -17.93
CA GLN A 563 16.32 -34.35 -16.81
C GLN A 563 17.75 -33.89 -17.16
N LEU A 564 18.49 -34.67 -17.95
CA LEU A 564 19.81 -34.27 -18.48
C LEU A 564 19.71 -32.98 -19.32
N TYR A 565 18.68 -32.87 -20.16
CA TYR A 565 18.42 -31.66 -20.95
C TYR A 565 18.05 -30.47 -20.05
N ARG A 566 17.12 -30.64 -19.11
CA ARG A 566 16.71 -29.58 -18.15
C ARG A 566 17.88 -29.07 -17.32
N CYS A 567 18.77 -29.96 -16.91
CA CYS A 567 19.97 -29.61 -16.16
C CYS A 567 21.11 -29.12 -17.07
N GLY A 568 20.93 -28.98 -18.39
CA GLY A 568 21.92 -28.43 -19.31
C GLY A 568 23.16 -29.32 -19.52
N PHE A 569 23.01 -30.64 -19.46
CA PHE A 569 24.07 -31.60 -19.79
C PHE A 569 24.04 -32.05 -21.25
N MET A 570 22.93 -31.84 -21.95
CA MET A 570 22.75 -32.10 -23.38
C MET A 570 22.23 -30.83 -24.06
N GLN A 571 22.74 -30.55 -25.26
CA GLN A 571 22.26 -29.47 -26.13
C GLN A 571 21.18 -29.98 -27.06
#